data_AF-K1SFM9-F1
#
_entry.id   AF-K1SFM9-F1
#
_cell.length_a   1.000
_cell.length_b   1.000
_cell.length_c   1.000
_cell.angle_alpha   90.00
_cell.angle_beta   90.00
_cell.angle_gamma   90.00
#
_symmetry.space_group_name_H-M   'P 1'
#
loop_
_entity.id
_entity.type
_entity.pdbx_description
1 polymer ?
#
loop_
_entity_poly.entity_id
_entity_poly.type
_entity_poly.pdbx_seq_one_letter_code
_entity_poly.pdbx_strand_id
1 'polypeptide(L)'
;QKQAAEGKVANTDNPAGLVNGTIDTNVGLLRAYMTLYLKRHPFISKDLLLMVRTLAPTENGLPVQIYCFSSNKNWPSYESIQAEIMEHFVSVLPEFGLYPFQNPTARDYVISGLIESGKDLSTVDGIPWHSVLPKEEKV
;
A
#
# COMPACT_ATOMS: atom_id res chain seq x y z
N GLN A 1 -0.13 8.19 19.74
CA GLN A 1 0.57 7.98 21.04
C GLN A 1 -0.22 8.45 22.25
N LYS A 2 -0.95 9.59 22.20
CA LYS A 2 -1.75 10.08 23.34
C LYS A 2 -2.75 9.04 23.91
N GLN A 3 -3.51 8.34 23.06
CA GLN A 3 -4.47 7.33 23.55
C GLN A 3 -3.80 6.12 24.20
N ALA A 4 -2.71 5.61 23.61
CA ALA A 4 -1.94 4.54 24.23
C ALA A 4 -1.29 4.97 25.55
N ALA A 5 -0.79 6.20 25.65
CA ALA A 5 -0.27 6.77 26.90
C ALA A 5 -1.36 6.92 27.98
N GLU A 6 -2.61 7.13 27.58
CA GLU A 6 -3.79 7.16 28.45
C GLU A 6 -4.34 5.74 28.77
N GLY A 7 -3.67 4.67 28.33
CA GLY A 7 -4.12 3.28 28.53
C GLY A 7 -5.33 2.88 27.71
N LYS A 8 -5.77 3.69 26.73
CA LYS A 8 -6.88 3.38 25.83
C LYS A 8 -6.41 2.43 24.73
N VAL A 9 -6.87 1.18 24.81
CA VAL A 9 -6.62 0.16 23.78
C VAL A 9 -7.82 0.11 22.83
N ALA A 10 -7.59 0.44 21.56
CA ALA A 10 -8.63 0.41 20.52
C ALA A 10 -8.01 -0.03 19.20
N ASN A 11 -8.61 -1.00 18.49
CA ASN A 11 -8.08 -1.54 17.23
C ASN A 11 -8.21 -0.55 16.05
N THR A 12 -8.08 -1.01 14.80
CA THR A 12 -8.22 -0.15 13.61
C THR A 12 -9.61 0.48 13.40
N ASP A 13 -10.64 0.08 14.14
CA ASP A 13 -11.95 0.74 14.14
C ASP A 13 -12.02 1.92 15.13
N ASN A 14 -10.86 2.45 15.52
CA ASN A 14 -10.78 3.61 16.39
C ASN A 14 -11.40 4.85 15.70
N PRO A 15 -12.40 5.53 16.32
CA PRO A 15 -13.05 6.70 15.74
C PRO A 15 -12.09 7.89 15.54
N ALA A 16 -10.93 7.90 16.21
CA ALA A 16 -9.88 8.91 16.01
C ALA A 16 -8.95 8.62 14.81
N GLY A 17 -9.18 7.53 14.06
CA GLY A 17 -8.36 7.15 12.91
C GLY A 17 -6.98 6.56 13.25
N LEU A 18 -6.78 6.11 14.49
CA LEU A 18 -5.53 5.54 14.97
C LEU A 18 -5.52 4.00 14.90
N VAL A 19 -4.36 3.43 14.63
CA VAL A 19 -4.13 1.98 14.58
C VAL A 19 -3.77 1.49 15.98
N ASN A 20 -4.60 0.66 16.61
CA ASN A 20 -4.29 0.14 17.96
C ASN A 20 -4.06 1.27 19.01
N GLY A 21 -4.65 2.47 18.79
CA GLY A 21 -4.41 3.67 19.62
C GLY A 21 -3.13 4.45 19.29
N THR A 22 -2.36 4.00 18.29
CA THR A 22 -1.07 4.55 17.85
C THR A 22 -0.94 4.55 16.32
N ILE A 23 0.26 4.87 15.79
CA ILE A 23 0.60 4.75 14.37
C ILE A 23 2.01 4.18 14.23
N ASP A 24 2.29 3.11 14.99
CA ASP A 24 3.67 2.68 15.24
C ASP A 24 4.33 1.91 14.09
N THR A 25 3.57 1.54 13.05
CA THR A 25 4.11 0.86 11.88
C THR A 25 3.56 1.45 10.58
N ASN A 26 4.40 1.50 9.55
CA ASN A 26 4.03 1.97 8.21
C ASN A 26 2.84 1.20 7.64
N VAL A 27 2.85 -0.14 7.78
CA VAL A 27 1.74 -1.00 7.34
C VAL A 27 0.47 -0.72 8.13
N GLY A 28 0.57 -0.55 9.45
CA GLY A 28 -0.56 -0.15 10.28
C GLY A 28 -1.17 1.15 9.78
N LEU A 29 -0.33 2.17 9.59
CA LEU A 29 -0.74 3.50 9.14
C LEU A 29 -1.41 3.46 7.76
N LEU A 30 -0.84 2.73 6.79
CA LEU A 30 -1.47 2.47 5.49
C LEU A 30 -2.86 1.85 5.64
N ARG A 31 -3.04 0.85 6.52
CA ARG A 31 -4.36 0.22 6.71
C ARG A 31 -5.39 1.20 7.28
N ALA A 32 -5.01 2.03 8.25
CA ALA A 32 -5.91 3.06 8.79
C ALA A 32 -6.27 4.09 7.72
N TYR A 33 -5.28 4.56 6.94
CA TYR A 33 -5.49 5.45 5.81
C TYR A 33 -6.49 4.85 4.81
N MET A 34 -6.25 3.63 4.33
CA MET A 34 -7.13 2.96 3.36
C MET A 34 -8.53 2.71 3.92
N THR A 35 -8.65 2.38 5.22
CA THR A 35 -9.95 2.24 5.89
C THR A 35 -10.73 3.55 5.85
N LEU A 36 -10.08 4.69 6.14
CA LEU A 36 -10.70 6.01 6.08
C LEU A 36 -11.07 6.42 4.65
N TYR A 37 -10.19 6.16 3.68
CA TYR A 37 -10.44 6.39 2.26
C TYR A 37 -11.69 5.64 1.78
N LEU A 38 -11.79 4.33 2.05
CA LEU A 38 -12.94 3.51 1.65
C LEU A 38 -14.23 3.90 2.41
N LYS A 39 -14.12 4.24 3.71
CA LYS A 39 -15.26 4.77 4.49
C LYS A 39 -15.80 6.07 3.89
N ARG A 40 -14.99 6.89 3.21
CA ARG A 40 -15.41 8.12 2.52
C ARG A 40 -15.77 7.92 1.05
N HIS A 41 -15.41 6.80 0.44
CA HIS A 41 -15.64 6.53 -0.98
C HIS A 41 -17.14 6.50 -1.34
N PRO A 42 -17.62 7.28 -2.33
CA PRO A 42 -19.05 7.44 -2.60
C PRO A 42 -19.73 6.15 -3.11
N PHE A 43 -18.98 5.29 -3.79
CA PHE A 43 -19.49 4.04 -4.36
C PHE A 43 -19.25 2.79 -3.49
N ILE A 44 -18.79 2.96 -2.25
CA ILE A 44 -18.67 1.85 -1.28
C ILE A 44 -19.81 1.92 -0.29
N SER A 45 -20.53 0.80 -0.15
CA SER A 45 -21.63 0.64 0.81
C SER A 45 -21.17 0.97 2.23
N LYS A 46 -22.00 1.72 2.95
CA LYS A 46 -21.77 2.10 4.35
C LYS A 46 -22.44 1.16 5.36
N ASP A 47 -23.38 0.35 4.88
CA ASP A 47 -24.19 -0.56 5.71
C ASP A 47 -23.59 -1.97 5.80
N LEU A 48 -22.68 -2.30 4.87
CA LEU A 48 -22.06 -3.62 4.78
C LEU A 48 -20.63 -3.59 5.33
N LEU A 49 -20.09 -4.79 5.60
CA LEU A 49 -18.77 -4.96 6.17
C LEU A 49 -17.67 -4.33 5.29
N LEU A 50 -16.80 -3.55 5.93
CA LEU A 50 -15.59 -2.98 5.36
C LEU A 50 -14.41 -3.35 6.25
N MET A 51 -13.35 -3.89 5.66
CA MET A 51 -12.16 -4.31 6.38
C MET A 51 -10.91 -4.16 5.52
N VAL A 52 -9.86 -3.54 6.08
CA VAL A 52 -8.51 -3.57 5.52
C VAL A 52 -7.60 -4.28 6.52
N ARG A 53 -7.10 -5.46 6.17
CA ARG A 53 -6.31 -6.30 7.08
C ARG A 53 -5.08 -6.90 6.40
N THR A 54 -4.12 -7.34 7.19
CA THR A 54 -3.04 -8.19 6.71
C THR A 54 -3.49 -9.65 6.73
N LEU A 55 -2.96 -10.45 5.81
CA LEU A 55 -3.02 -11.90 5.88
C LEU A 55 -1.73 -12.45 6.49
N ALA A 56 -1.64 -13.78 6.63
CA ALA A 56 -0.39 -14.42 7.03
C ALA A 56 0.73 -14.07 6.03
N PRO A 57 1.95 -13.77 6.50
CA PRO A 57 3.10 -13.58 5.62
C PRO A 57 3.34 -14.81 4.73
N THR A 58 3.80 -14.57 3.52
CA THR A 58 4.17 -15.61 2.54
C THR A 58 5.55 -15.36 1.98
N GLU A 59 6.04 -16.21 1.10
CA GLU A 59 7.25 -15.95 0.31
C GLU A 59 7.15 -14.69 -0.57
N ASN A 60 5.93 -14.22 -0.85
CA ASN A 60 5.65 -13.01 -1.63
C ASN A 60 5.40 -11.77 -0.74
N GLY A 61 5.92 -11.76 0.49
CA GLY A 61 5.81 -10.64 1.42
C GLY A 61 4.59 -10.70 2.36
N LEU A 62 4.10 -9.53 2.78
CA LEU A 62 2.95 -9.40 3.68
C LEU A 62 1.69 -9.01 2.90
N PRO A 63 0.76 -9.94 2.62
CA PRO A 63 -0.40 -9.61 1.82
C PRO A 63 -1.36 -8.68 2.59
N VAL A 64 -1.90 -7.68 1.89
CA VAL A 64 -2.96 -6.81 2.39
C VAL A 64 -4.26 -7.16 1.68
N GLN A 65 -5.30 -7.45 2.46
CA GLN A 65 -6.65 -7.69 1.99
C GLN A 65 -7.50 -6.43 2.17
N ILE A 66 -8.05 -5.95 1.07
CA ILE A 66 -9.10 -4.93 1.03
C ILE A 66 -10.43 -5.67 0.81
N TYR A 67 -11.36 -5.52 1.75
CA TYR A 67 -12.67 -6.13 1.69
C TYR A 67 -13.74 -5.05 1.86
N CYS A 68 -14.59 -4.85 0.85
CA CYS A 68 -15.67 -3.89 0.86
C CYS A 68 -16.74 -4.27 -0.16
N PHE A 69 -17.94 -3.69 -0.04
CA PHE A 69 -19.03 -3.90 -1.00
C PHE A 69 -19.27 -2.64 -1.82
N SER A 70 -19.36 -2.81 -3.14
CA SER A 70 -19.82 -1.73 -4.03
C SER A 70 -21.30 -1.43 -3.79
N SER A 71 -21.67 -0.16 -3.79
CA SER A 71 -23.08 0.26 -3.85
C SER A 71 -23.66 0.15 -5.26
N ASN A 72 -22.81 0.03 -6.28
CA ASN A 72 -23.20 -0.16 -7.67
C ASN A 72 -23.08 -1.63 -8.10
N LYS A 73 -24.13 -2.16 -8.74
CA LYS A 73 -24.21 -3.53 -9.27
C LYS A 73 -24.01 -3.61 -10.79
N ASN A 74 -23.93 -2.48 -11.48
CA ASN A 74 -23.62 -2.45 -12.91
C ASN A 74 -22.19 -2.94 -13.13
N TRP A 75 -22.02 -3.95 -13.99
CA TRP A 75 -20.74 -4.65 -14.16
C TRP A 75 -19.58 -3.73 -14.58
N PRO A 76 -19.67 -2.93 -15.67
CA PRO A 76 -18.62 -1.98 -16.03
C PRO A 76 -18.25 -1.01 -14.90
N SER A 77 -19.25 -0.46 -14.19
CA SER A 77 -18.97 0.46 -13.09
C SER A 77 -18.34 -0.26 -11.89
N TYR A 78 -18.76 -1.48 -11.59
CA TYR A 78 -18.17 -2.29 -10.52
C TYR A 78 -16.68 -2.55 -10.78
N GLU A 79 -16.33 -2.97 -11.99
CA GLU A 79 -14.93 -3.17 -12.41
C GLU A 79 -14.12 -1.87 -12.33
N SER A 80 -14.70 -0.74 -12.76
CA SER A 80 -14.05 0.57 -12.68
C SER A 80 -13.78 1.00 -11.24
N ILE A 81 -14.72 0.78 -10.31
CA ILE A 81 -14.55 1.10 -8.88
C ILE A 81 -13.43 0.24 -8.29
N GLN A 82 -13.37 -1.04 -8.65
CA GLN A 82 -12.31 -1.93 -8.19
C GLN A 82 -10.93 -1.50 -8.69
N ALA A 83 -10.82 -1.13 -9.97
CA ALA A 83 -9.57 -0.62 -10.56
C ALA A 83 -9.11 0.67 -9.86
N GLU A 84 -10.01 1.65 -9.70
CA GLU A 84 -9.72 2.93 -9.04
C GLU A 84 -9.17 2.73 -7.62
N ILE A 85 -9.79 1.84 -6.83
CA ILE A 85 -9.34 1.55 -5.46
C ILE A 85 -7.93 0.94 -5.46
N MET A 86 -7.65 0.03 -6.39
CA MET A 86 -6.34 -0.63 -6.46
C MET A 86 -5.24 0.30 -7.00
N GLU A 87 -5.56 1.14 -7.98
CA GLU A 87 -4.66 2.20 -8.48
C GLU A 87 -4.31 3.19 -7.37
N HIS A 88 -5.32 3.62 -6.60
CA HIS A 88 -5.10 4.45 -5.42
C HIS A 88 -4.23 3.72 -4.39
N PHE A 89 -4.56 2.47 -4.06
CA PHE A 89 -3.79 1.67 -3.09
C PHE A 89 -2.31 1.58 -3.45
N VAL A 90 -1.98 1.23 -4.71
CA VAL A 90 -0.59 1.07 -5.16
C VAL A 90 0.14 2.42 -5.23
N SER A 91 -0.53 3.47 -5.71
CA SER A 91 0.09 4.81 -5.85
C SER A 91 0.47 5.44 -4.51
N VAL A 92 -0.26 5.16 -3.43
CA VAL A 92 0.06 5.73 -2.10
C VAL A 92 1.10 4.92 -1.32
N LEU A 93 1.48 3.71 -1.73
CA LEU A 93 2.45 2.88 -0.99
C LEU A 93 3.76 3.64 -0.68
N PRO A 94 4.38 4.39 -1.61
CA PRO A 94 5.63 5.09 -1.35
C PRO A 94 5.51 6.18 -0.28
N GLU A 95 4.34 6.81 -0.12
CA GLU A 95 4.08 7.82 0.93
C GLU A 95 4.17 7.22 2.35
N PHE A 96 3.98 5.91 2.47
CA PHE A 96 4.17 5.16 3.72
C PHE A 96 5.52 4.47 3.79
N GLY A 97 6.43 4.70 2.83
CA GLY A 97 7.69 3.97 2.72
C GLY A 97 7.48 2.47 2.48
N LEU A 98 6.41 2.10 1.78
CA LEU A 98 6.09 0.74 1.39
C LEU A 98 6.20 0.58 -0.13
N TYR A 99 6.41 -0.64 -0.59
CA TYR A 99 6.51 -0.96 -2.00
C TYR A 99 5.82 -2.29 -2.30
N PRO A 100 5.20 -2.43 -3.49
CA PRO A 100 4.60 -3.69 -3.88
C PRO A 100 5.69 -4.72 -4.13
N PHE A 101 5.49 -5.93 -3.60
CA PHE A 101 6.34 -7.07 -3.94
C PHE A 101 6.12 -7.46 -5.41
N GLN A 102 7.22 -7.73 -6.13
CA GLN A 102 7.21 -8.28 -7.47
C GLN A 102 8.21 -9.43 -7.54
N ASN A 103 7.81 -10.55 -8.15
CA ASN A 103 8.75 -11.64 -8.40
C ASN A 103 9.76 -11.23 -9.49
N PRO A 104 11.05 -11.57 -9.33
CA PRO A 104 12.03 -11.28 -10.35
C PRO A 104 11.70 -12.03 -11.65
N THR A 105 11.82 -11.31 -12.75
CA THR A 105 11.58 -11.77 -14.12
C THR A 105 12.87 -11.74 -14.93
N ALA A 106 12.83 -12.20 -16.19
CA ALA A 106 13.99 -12.19 -17.09
C ALA A 106 14.67 -10.81 -17.18
N ARG A 107 13.88 -9.73 -17.14
CA ARG A 107 14.40 -8.36 -17.14
C ARG A 107 15.32 -8.11 -15.95
N ASP A 108 14.91 -8.49 -14.76
CA ASP A 108 15.65 -8.28 -13.51
C ASP A 108 17.00 -9.00 -13.52
N TYR A 109 17.05 -10.22 -14.06
CA TYR A 109 18.32 -10.96 -14.19
C TYR A 109 19.29 -10.32 -15.19
N VAL A 110 18.79 -9.85 -16.34
CA VAL A 110 19.61 -9.12 -17.33
C VAL A 110 20.14 -7.82 -16.72
N ILE A 111 19.30 -7.09 -15.99
CA ILE A 111 19.71 -5.87 -15.27
C ILE A 111 20.80 -6.19 -14.25
N SER A 112 20.65 -7.23 -13.43
CA SER A 112 21.67 -7.66 -12.46
C SER A 112 23.02 -7.92 -13.15
N GLY A 113 23.02 -8.73 -14.21
CA GLY A 113 24.26 -9.04 -14.95
C GLY A 113 24.91 -7.82 -15.60
N LEU A 114 24.13 -6.84 -16.08
CA LEU A 114 24.65 -5.58 -16.60
C LEU A 114 25.31 -4.75 -15.50
N ILE A 115 24.67 -4.62 -14.34
CA ILE A 115 25.22 -3.89 -13.19
C ILE A 115 26.50 -4.55 -12.70
N GLU A 116 26.51 -5.88 -12.56
CA GLU A 116 27.68 -6.67 -12.13
C GLU A 116 28.86 -6.55 -13.10
N SER A 117 28.59 -6.35 -14.40
CA SER A 117 29.64 -6.09 -15.41
C SER A 117 30.30 -4.71 -15.30
N GLY A 118 29.89 -3.88 -14.33
CA GLY A 118 30.41 -2.53 -14.11
C GLY A 118 29.84 -1.49 -15.07
N LYS A 119 28.76 -1.79 -15.78
CA LYS A 119 28.05 -0.77 -16.57
C LYS A 119 27.23 0.14 -15.66
N ASP A 120 27.20 1.41 -16.01
CA ASP A 120 26.49 2.44 -15.25
C ASP A 120 24.96 2.19 -15.26
N LEU A 121 24.32 2.37 -14.10
CA LEU A 121 22.87 2.24 -13.92
C LEU A 121 22.09 3.22 -14.81
N SER A 122 22.70 4.33 -15.21
CA SER A 122 22.10 5.28 -16.17
C SER A 122 21.85 4.68 -17.55
N THR A 123 22.50 3.55 -17.87
CA THR A 123 22.32 2.84 -19.16
C THR A 123 21.18 1.82 -19.12
N VAL A 124 20.52 1.66 -17.99
CA VAL A 124 19.48 0.66 -17.75
C VAL A 124 18.13 1.34 -17.57
N ASP A 125 17.19 1.06 -18.48
CA ASP A 125 15.82 1.54 -18.39
C ASP A 125 14.93 0.60 -17.55
N GLY A 126 13.96 1.18 -16.85
CA GLY A 126 12.97 0.51 -15.99
C GLY A 126 13.53 -0.19 -14.76
N ILE A 127 14.58 0.37 -14.17
CA ILE A 127 14.88 0.15 -12.76
C ILE A 127 13.66 0.61 -11.95
N PRO A 128 13.13 -0.20 -11.01
CA PRO A 128 11.99 0.23 -10.19
C PRO A 128 12.28 1.55 -9.47
N TRP A 129 11.24 2.37 -9.37
CA TRP A 129 11.33 3.64 -8.65
C TRP A 129 11.77 3.39 -7.19
N HIS A 130 12.65 4.25 -6.66
CA HIS A 130 13.35 4.08 -5.37
C HIS A 130 14.36 2.93 -5.25
N SER A 131 14.73 2.23 -6.32
CA SER A 131 15.85 1.26 -6.26
C SER A 131 17.24 1.90 -6.18
N VAL A 132 17.36 3.17 -6.56
CA VAL A 132 18.60 3.95 -6.45
C VAL A 132 18.34 5.13 -5.52
N LEU A 133 19.27 5.41 -4.61
CA LEU A 133 19.21 6.64 -3.82
C LEU A 133 19.21 7.84 -4.78
N PRO A 134 18.35 8.86 -4.55
CA PRO A 134 18.49 10.11 -5.28
C PRO A 134 19.93 10.59 -5.14
N LYS A 135 20.54 11.07 -6.23
CA LYS A 135 21.78 11.84 -6.08
C LYS A 135 21.45 12.97 -5.13
N GLU A 136 22.24 13.12 -4.06
CA GLU A 136 22.16 14.31 -3.20
C GLU A 136 22.22 15.52 -4.12
N GLU A 137 21.09 16.20 -4.30
CA GLU A 137 21.12 17.56 -4.82
C GLU A 137 21.81 18.37 -3.74
N LYS A 138 23.11 18.60 -3.97
CA LYS A 138 23.86 19.60 -3.21
C LYS A 138 23.13 20.93 -3.43
N VAL A 139 22.35 21.33 -2.43
CA VAL A 139 21.87 22.70 -2.25
C VAL A 139 23.05 23.60 -1.93
#